data_AF-A0A5J4UAB9-F1
#
_entry.id   AF-A0A5J4UAB9-F1
#
_cell.length_a   1.000
_cell.length_b   1.000
_cell.length_c   1.000
_cell.angle_alpha   90.00
_cell.angle_beta   90.00
_cell.angle_gamma   90.00
#
_symmetry.space_group_name_H-M   'P 1'
#
loop_
_entity.id
_entity.type
_entity.pdbx_description
1 polymer ?
#
loop_
_entity_poly.entity_id
_entity_poly.type
_entity_poly.pdbx_seq_one_letter_code
_entity_poly.pdbx_strand_id
1 'polypeptide(L)'
;MENNNQQQFVQLVVEPEFEITTTQPWRIRRIADGFEPTINQRTDGYMQVGLNNRTYSIHRLVALQFIPNDDPENKIQVDHRSQIKTDNSLGNLCWVTVSQNNLNKGQIHRNIANYVYHDDIDDETGYHFVYAVDTNGQRHKIQYVKFKRFVGLI
;
A
#
# COMPACT_ATOMS: atom_id res chain seq x y z
N MET A 1 14.98 11.23 33.82
CA MET A 1 13.87 11.45 32.86
C MET A 1 13.64 10.13 32.17
N GLU A 2 12.63 9.38 32.59
CA GLU A 2 12.32 8.08 32.00
C GLU A 2 11.70 8.29 30.61
N ASN A 3 12.42 7.87 29.57
CA ASN A 3 11.91 7.85 28.21
C ASN A 3 10.85 6.75 28.09
N ASN A 4 9.61 7.05 28.50
CA ASN A 4 8.43 6.19 28.34
C ASN A 4 7.91 6.17 26.88
N ASN A 5 8.81 6.02 25.91
CA ASN A 5 8.46 5.69 24.52
C ASN A 5 8.26 4.17 24.36
N GLN A 6 7.51 3.55 25.27
CA GLN A 6 7.13 2.15 25.11
C GLN A 6 6.02 2.06 24.06
N GLN A 7 6.36 1.52 22.90
CA GLN A 7 5.35 1.18 21.88
C GLN A 7 4.35 0.18 22.47
N GLN A 8 3.07 0.39 22.19
CA GLN A 8 2.02 -0.55 22.57
C GLN A 8 2.01 -1.74 21.61
N PHE A 9 1.81 -2.94 22.13
CA PHE A 9 1.65 -4.17 21.36
C PHE A 9 0.18 -4.62 21.33
N VAL A 10 -0.21 -5.29 20.24
CA VAL A 10 -1.52 -5.93 20.08
C VAL A 10 -1.31 -7.33 19.51
N GLN A 11 -2.10 -8.29 19.96
CA GLN A 11 -2.06 -9.67 19.46
C GLN A 11 -2.28 -9.71 17.93
N LEU A 12 -1.46 -10.49 17.23
CA LEU A 12 -1.60 -10.69 15.80
C LEU A 12 -2.83 -11.54 15.49
N VAL A 13 -3.65 -11.08 14.53
CA VAL A 13 -4.86 -11.80 14.09
C VAL A 13 -4.51 -13.14 13.43
N VAL A 14 -3.43 -13.20 12.66
CA VAL A 14 -3.07 -14.37 11.85
C VAL A 14 -2.15 -15.36 12.56
N GLU A 15 -1.48 -14.95 13.63
CA GLU A 15 -0.56 -15.76 14.44
C GLU A 15 -0.76 -15.37 15.93
N PRO A 16 -1.81 -15.87 16.61
CA PRO A 16 -2.21 -15.38 17.93
C PRO A 16 -1.20 -15.59 19.06
N GLU A 17 -0.16 -16.40 18.85
CA GLU A 17 0.95 -16.58 19.80
C GLU A 17 1.93 -15.39 19.81
N PHE A 18 1.77 -14.48 18.86
CA PHE A 18 2.60 -13.30 18.68
C PHE A 18 1.78 -12.01 18.80
N GLU A 19 2.47 -10.92 19.07
CA GLU A 19 1.93 -9.57 19.07
C GLU A 19 2.83 -8.62 18.27
N ILE A 20 2.24 -7.56 17.74
CA ILE A 20 2.89 -6.55 16.90
C ILE A 20 2.67 -5.16 17.48
N THR A 21 3.64 -4.25 17.30
CA THR A 21 3.47 -2.85 17.71
C THR A 21 2.32 -2.16 16.96
N THR A 22 1.61 -1.26 17.66
CA THR A 22 0.54 -0.41 17.09
C THR A 22 1.07 0.66 16.15
N THR A 23 2.34 1.02 16.27
CA THR A 23 3.02 2.03 15.45
C THR A 23 4.37 1.53 14.96
N GLN A 24 4.91 2.22 13.97
CA GLN A 24 6.27 2.00 13.51
C GLN A 24 7.32 2.50 14.51
N PRO A 25 8.56 1.93 14.50
CA PRO A 25 8.97 0.79 13.69
C PRO A 25 8.25 -0.50 14.09
N TRP A 26 7.94 -1.35 13.11
CA TRP A 26 7.22 -2.59 13.37
C TRP A 26 8.11 -3.55 14.15
N ARG A 27 7.66 -3.94 15.34
CA ARG A 27 8.27 -5.01 16.12
C ARG A 27 7.24 -6.09 16.35
N ILE A 28 7.68 -7.33 16.29
CA ILE A 28 6.86 -8.52 16.51
C ILE A 28 7.55 -9.31 17.59
N ARG A 29 6.78 -9.83 18.55
CA ARG A 29 7.33 -10.72 19.58
C ARG A 29 6.35 -11.80 19.96
N ARG A 30 6.88 -12.93 20.39
CA ARG A 30 6.08 -14.03 20.94
C ARG A 30 5.60 -13.66 22.34
N ILE A 31 4.34 -13.91 22.64
CA ILE A 31 3.72 -13.53 23.92
C ILE A 31 4.32 -14.34 25.08
N ALA A 32 4.63 -15.61 24.84
CA ALA A 32 5.02 -16.55 25.90
C ALA A 32 6.36 -16.19 26.58
N ASP A 33 7.35 -15.74 25.82
CA ASP A 33 8.73 -15.55 26.27
C ASP A 33 9.35 -14.21 25.84
N GLY A 34 8.60 -13.37 25.12
CA GLY A 34 9.09 -12.11 24.59
C GLY A 34 10.09 -12.26 23.44
N PHE A 35 10.23 -13.46 22.86
CA PHE A 35 11.13 -13.70 21.74
C PHE A 35 10.78 -12.80 20.54
N GLU A 36 11.72 -11.95 20.11
CA GLU A 36 11.56 -11.06 18.96
C GLU A 36 12.26 -11.66 17.72
N PRO A 37 11.53 -12.25 16.77
CA PRO A 37 12.12 -12.74 15.53
C PRO A 37 12.67 -11.60 14.68
N THR A 38 13.81 -11.83 14.03
CA THR A 38 14.43 -10.85 13.15
C THR A 38 13.57 -10.59 11.90
N ILE A 39 13.29 -9.32 11.63
CA ILE A 39 12.74 -8.87 10.36
C ILE A 39 13.90 -8.67 9.38
N ASN A 40 13.83 -9.32 8.21
CA ASN A 40 14.89 -9.29 7.20
C ASN A 40 14.34 -8.83 5.84
N GLN A 41 15.20 -8.24 5.01
CA GLN A 41 14.88 -7.92 3.63
C GLN A 41 15.21 -9.09 2.70
N ARG A 42 14.25 -9.49 1.86
CA ARG A 42 14.44 -10.47 0.78
C ARG A 42 15.23 -9.87 -0.38
N THR A 43 15.76 -10.72 -1.25
CA THR A 43 16.44 -10.31 -2.50
C THR A 43 15.56 -9.53 -3.47
N ASP A 44 14.23 -9.72 -3.41
CA ASP A 44 13.25 -8.98 -4.20
C ASP A 44 12.80 -7.65 -3.55
N GLY A 45 13.41 -7.28 -2.43
CA GLY A 45 13.24 -6.01 -1.72
C GLY A 45 12.16 -5.99 -0.64
N TYR A 46 11.31 -7.03 -0.54
CA TYR A 46 10.26 -7.08 0.48
C TYR A 46 10.80 -7.45 1.85
N MET A 47 10.30 -6.78 2.90
CA MET A 47 10.57 -7.14 4.28
C MET A 47 9.76 -8.38 4.69
N GLN A 48 10.37 -9.31 5.43
CA GLN A 48 9.74 -10.54 5.91
C GLN A 48 10.17 -10.92 7.33
N VAL A 49 9.38 -11.77 7.97
CA VAL A 49 9.63 -12.33 9.30
C VAL A 49 9.21 -13.80 9.33
N GLY A 50 9.95 -14.62 10.08
CA GLY A 50 9.59 -16.02 10.33
C GLY A 50 8.82 -16.16 11.65
N LEU A 51 7.59 -16.66 11.60
CA LEU A 51 6.74 -16.96 12.75
C LEU A 51 6.26 -18.41 12.64
N ASN A 52 6.47 -19.23 13.67
CA ASN A 52 6.00 -20.64 13.71
C ASN A 52 6.25 -21.43 12.41
N ASN A 53 7.50 -21.44 11.94
CA ASN A 53 7.95 -22.10 10.70
C ASN A 53 7.29 -21.59 9.42
N ARG A 54 6.56 -20.48 9.47
CA ARG A 54 5.97 -19.80 8.31
C ARG A 54 6.65 -18.45 8.11
N THR A 55 6.81 -18.07 6.85
CA THR A 55 7.38 -16.76 6.51
C THR A 55 6.26 -15.81 6.10
N TYR A 56 6.21 -14.65 6.75
CA TYR A 56 5.26 -13.60 6.50
C TYR A 56 5.96 -12.38 5.93
N SER A 57 5.43 -11.82 4.84
CA SER A 57 5.85 -10.51 4.37
C SER A 57 5.25 -9.41 5.26
N ILE A 58 6.05 -8.43 5.68
CA ILE A 58 5.62 -7.39 6.64
C ILE A 58 4.43 -6.58 6.12
N HIS A 59 4.45 -6.15 4.85
CA HIS A 59 3.32 -5.40 4.27
C HIS A 59 1.98 -6.12 4.40
N ARG A 60 1.94 -7.44 4.12
CA ARG A 60 0.71 -8.23 4.26
C ARG A 60 0.31 -8.40 5.72
N LEU A 61 1.27 -8.67 6.61
CA LEU A 61 1.00 -8.83 8.04
C LEU A 61 0.38 -7.56 8.63
N VAL A 62 0.96 -6.40 8.30
CA VAL A 62 0.49 -5.08 8.73
C VAL A 62 -0.88 -4.76 8.14
N ALA A 63 -1.09 -4.99 6.83
CA ALA A 63 -2.38 -4.71 6.20
C ALA A 63 -3.50 -5.59 6.75
N LEU A 64 -3.25 -6.90 6.96
CA LEU A 64 -4.21 -7.82 7.58
C LEU A 64 -4.57 -7.41 9.01
N GLN A 65 -3.63 -6.80 9.74
CA GLN A 65 -3.84 -6.38 11.12
C GLN A 65 -4.58 -5.05 11.25
N PHE A 66 -4.26 -4.07 10.40
CA PHE A 66 -4.63 -2.66 10.65
C PHE A 66 -5.40 -1.98 9.51
N ILE A 67 -5.51 -2.59 8.33
CA ILE A 67 -6.15 -1.97 7.17
C ILE A 67 -7.41 -2.77 6.81
N PRO A 68 -8.61 -2.22 7.09
CA PRO A 68 -9.85 -2.82 6.63
C PRO A 68 -9.84 -3.00 5.11
N ASN A 69 -10.31 -4.16 4.66
CA ASN A 69 -10.52 -4.44 3.25
C ASN A 69 -11.98 -4.14 2.88
N ASP A 70 -12.20 -3.19 1.99
CA ASP A 70 -13.53 -2.76 1.54
C ASP A 70 -14.15 -3.67 0.47
N ASP A 71 -13.34 -4.53 -0.16
CA ASP A 71 -13.77 -5.47 -1.19
C ASP A 71 -12.94 -6.77 -1.10
N PRO A 72 -13.19 -7.60 -0.08
CA PRO A 72 -12.39 -8.80 0.17
C PRO A 72 -12.55 -9.90 -0.89
N GLU A 73 -13.60 -9.84 -1.72
CA GLU A 73 -13.81 -10.79 -2.81
C GLU A 73 -12.85 -10.50 -3.98
N ASN A 74 -12.64 -9.23 -4.33
CA ASN A 74 -11.84 -8.87 -5.49
C ASN A 74 -10.45 -8.33 -5.12
N LYS A 75 -10.31 -7.58 -4.02
CA LYS A 75 -9.05 -6.96 -3.58
C LYS A 75 -8.26 -7.87 -2.64
N ILE A 76 -7.77 -8.97 -3.19
CA ILE A 76 -7.11 -10.03 -2.42
C ILE A 76 -5.58 -9.86 -2.28
N GLN A 77 -5.00 -8.80 -2.83
CA GLN A 77 -3.55 -8.52 -2.77
C GLN A 77 -3.29 -7.24 -1.98
N VAL A 78 -2.10 -7.13 -1.38
CA VAL A 78 -1.62 -5.90 -0.74
C VAL A 78 -0.50 -5.34 -1.59
N ASP A 79 -0.55 -4.04 -1.87
CA ASP A 79 0.46 -3.34 -2.66
C ASP A 79 0.97 -2.07 -1.96
N HIS A 80 2.13 -1.58 -2.41
CA HIS A 80 2.77 -0.36 -1.95
C HIS A 80 2.47 0.78 -2.93
N ARG A 81 1.74 1.80 -2.47
CA ARG A 81 1.39 2.98 -3.29
C ARG A 81 2.62 3.68 -3.88
N SER A 82 3.69 3.81 -3.08
CA SER A 82 4.95 4.44 -3.49
C SER A 82 5.88 3.51 -4.25
N GLN A 83 5.53 2.22 -4.43
CA GLN A 83 6.40 1.15 -4.94
C GLN A 83 7.67 0.89 -4.11
N ILE A 84 7.84 1.57 -2.96
CA ILE A 84 8.94 1.35 -2.03
C ILE A 84 8.58 0.18 -1.10
N LYS A 85 9.09 -1.01 -1.43
CA LYS A 85 8.76 -2.28 -0.74
C LYS A 85 9.19 -2.34 0.75
N THR A 86 10.10 -1.46 1.15
CA THR A 86 10.58 -1.34 2.53
C THR A 86 9.72 -0.40 3.38
N ASP A 87 8.96 0.52 2.76
CA ASP A 87 8.04 1.41 3.45
C ASP A 87 6.71 0.70 3.72
N ASN A 88 6.61 0.11 4.90
CA ASN A 88 5.42 -0.62 5.34
C ASN A 88 4.47 0.27 6.18
N SER A 89 4.43 1.59 5.92
CA SER A 89 3.52 2.50 6.62
C SER A 89 2.07 2.27 6.22
N LEU A 90 1.15 2.44 7.17
CA LEU A 90 -0.28 2.19 6.92
C LEU A 90 -0.79 3.02 5.74
N GLY A 91 -0.33 4.27 5.60
CA GLY A 91 -0.68 5.14 4.47
C GLY A 91 -0.11 4.67 3.13
N ASN A 92 1.00 3.94 3.12
CA ASN A 92 1.62 3.43 1.90
C ASN A 92 1.05 2.09 1.42
N LEU A 93 0.30 1.38 2.26
CA LEU A 93 -0.27 0.07 1.91
C LEU A 93 -1.72 0.20 1.43
N CYS A 94 -2.12 -0.65 0.49
CA CYS A 94 -3.52 -0.75 0.06
C CYS A 94 -3.90 -2.15 -0.40
N TRP A 95 -5.18 -2.49 -0.24
CA TRP A 95 -5.79 -3.66 -0.86
C TRP A 95 -6.05 -3.40 -2.34
N VAL A 96 -5.61 -4.31 -3.20
CA VAL A 96 -5.75 -4.22 -4.66
C VAL A 96 -6.17 -5.57 -5.23
N THR A 97 -6.80 -5.51 -6.41
CA THR A 97 -7.09 -6.70 -7.21
C THR A 97 -5.82 -7.29 -7.82
N VAL A 98 -5.87 -8.55 -8.26
CA VAL A 98 -4.73 -9.21 -8.92
C VAL A 98 -4.33 -8.47 -10.21
N SER A 99 -5.29 -7.98 -10.98
CA SER A 99 -5.03 -7.24 -12.21
C SER A 99 -4.31 -5.91 -11.94
N GLN A 100 -4.76 -5.15 -10.94
CA GLN A 100 -4.10 -3.92 -10.50
C GLN A 100 -2.65 -4.16 -10.05
N ASN A 101 -2.41 -5.18 -9.22
CA ASN A 101 -1.05 -5.54 -8.79
C ASN A 101 -0.14 -5.89 -9.97
N ASN A 102 -0.67 -6.63 -10.96
CA ASN A 102 0.12 -7.01 -12.14
C ASN A 102 0.47 -5.83 -13.05
N LEU A 103 -0.38 -4.80 -13.14
CA LEU A 103 -0.05 -3.57 -13.86
C LEU A 103 1.17 -2.87 -13.25
N ASN A 104 1.31 -2.92 -11.92
CA ASN A 104 2.42 -2.30 -11.20
C ASN A 104 3.73 -3.08 -11.34
N LYS A 105 3.69 -4.42 -11.48
CA LYS A 105 4.88 -5.25 -11.75
C LYS A 105 5.55 -4.94 -13.10
N GLY A 106 4.79 -4.50 -14.09
CA GLY A 106 5.26 -4.23 -15.45
C GLY A 106 6.04 -2.92 -15.62
N GLN A 107 6.03 -2.03 -14.62
CA GLN A 107 6.65 -0.71 -14.74
C GLN A 107 8.17 -0.71 -14.57
N ILE A 108 8.76 -1.79 -14.03
CA ILE A 108 10.22 -1.85 -13.77
C ILE A 108 11.06 -2.07 -15.05
N HIS A 109 10.46 -2.44 -16.19
CA HIS A 109 11.21 -2.57 -17.46
C HIS A 109 10.68 -1.73 -18.62
N ARG A 110 9.75 -0.79 -18.39
CA ARG A 110 9.16 -0.04 -19.50
C ARG A 110 8.98 1.47 -19.36
N ASN A 111 9.36 2.13 -18.27
CA ASN A 111 9.01 3.55 -18.14
C ASN A 111 10.16 4.45 -17.64
N ILE A 112 11.02 4.85 -18.59
CA ILE A 112 11.20 6.29 -18.84
C ILE A 112 9.91 6.74 -19.56
N ALA A 113 8.82 6.94 -18.82
CA ALA A 113 7.61 7.60 -19.33
C ALA A 113 6.71 7.92 -18.13
N ASN A 114 7.00 9.07 -17.53
CA ASN A 114 6.24 9.66 -16.44
C ASN A 114 4.81 9.94 -16.91
N TYR A 115 3.81 9.31 -16.29
CA TYR A 115 2.46 9.90 -16.25
C TYR A 115 2.49 10.99 -15.17
N VAL A 116 2.69 12.23 -15.58
CA VAL A 116 2.56 13.37 -14.68
C VAL A 116 1.11 13.85 -14.74
N TYR A 117 0.35 13.59 -13.68
CA TYR A 117 -0.99 14.15 -13.52
C TYR A 117 -0.86 15.64 -13.22
N HIS A 118 -1.04 16.48 -14.23
CA HIS A 118 -1.35 17.89 -14.06
C HIS A 118 -2.83 18.09 -14.38
N ASP A 119 -3.65 18.27 -13.35
CA ASP A 119 -5.03 18.72 -13.48
C ASP A 119 -4.98 20.24 -13.72
N ASP A 120 -5.06 20.65 -14.98
CA ASP A 120 -5.30 22.05 -15.35
C ASP A 120 -6.80 22.23 -15.62
N ILE A 121 -7.39 23.31 -15.10
CA ILE A 121 -8.80 23.66 -15.32
C ILE A 121 -8.86 24.61 -16.52
N ASP A 122 -9.74 24.31 -17.49
CA ASP A 122 -10.15 25.29 -18.49
C ASP A 122 -11.37 26.04 -17.94
N ASP A 123 -11.12 27.21 -17.34
CA ASP A 123 -12.13 28.04 -16.67
C ASP A 123 -13.23 28.55 -17.62
N GLU A 124 -13.02 28.49 -18.93
CA GLU A 124 -13.98 28.98 -19.94
C GLU A 124 -14.99 27.91 -20.37
N THR A 125 -14.59 26.63 -20.35
CA THR A 125 -15.39 25.54 -20.91
C THR A 125 -15.88 24.51 -19.88
N GLY A 126 -15.31 24.51 -18.66
CA GLY A 126 -15.71 23.60 -17.58
C GLY A 126 -15.36 22.12 -17.82
N TYR A 127 -14.59 21.83 -18.87
CA TYR A 127 -14.04 20.49 -19.14
C TYR A 127 -12.72 20.29 -18.40
N HIS A 128 -12.53 19.10 -17.84
CA HIS A 128 -11.24 18.68 -17.31
C HIS A 128 -10.45 18.01 -18.42
N PHE A 129 -9.12 18.18 -18.43
CA PHE A 129 -8.26 17.47 -19.36
C PHE A 129 -7.04 16.89 -18.65
N VAL A 130 -6.59 15.73 -19.12
CA VAL A 130 -5.31 15.12 -18.74
C VAL A 130 -4.44 14.98 -19.98
N TYR A 131 -3.13 15.02 -19.78
CA TYR A 131 -2.17 14.65 -20.82
C TYR A 131 -1.72 13.20 -20.61
N ALA A 132 -2.05 12.32 -21.54
CA ALA A 132 -1.53 10.95 -21.60
C ALA A 132 -0.36 10.90 -22.58
N VAL A 133 0.59 9.99 -22.39
CA VAL A 133 1.66 9.71 -23.35
C VAL A 133 1.44 8.33 -23.93
N ASP A 134 1.41 8.21 -25.26
CA ASP A 134 1.25 6.90 -25.91
C ASP A 134 2.55 6.08 -25.91
N THR A 135 2.46 4.86 -26.46
CA THR A 135 3.60 3.93 -26.56
C THR A 135 4.74 4.45 -27.44
N ASN A 136 4.51 5.49 -28.24
CA ASN A 136 5.50 6.15 -29.10
C ASN A 136 6.07 7.41 -28.44
N GLY A 137 5.68 7.74 -27.21
CA GLY A 137 6.10 8.95 -26.51
C GLY A 137 5.33 10.22 -26.91
N GLN A 138 4.26 10.10 -27.71
CA GLN A 138 3.46 11.25 -28.13
C GLN A 138 2.47 11.63 -27.02
N ARG A 139 2.41 12.93 -26.69
CA ARG A 139 1.42 13.48 -25.75
C ARG A 139 0.05 13.61 -26.42
N HIS A 140 -0.97 13.09 -25.77
CA HIS A 140 -2.38 13.14 -26.13
C HIS A 140 -3.17 13.90 -25.06
N LYS A 141 -3.95 14.90 -25.48
CA LYS A 141 -4.88 15.62 -24.59
C LYS A 141 -6.19 14.84 -24.55
N ILE A 142 -6.55 14.34 -23.36
CA ILE A 142 -7.81 13.61 -23.14
C ILE A 142 -8.72 14.52 -22.34
N GLN A 143 -9.83 14.94 -22.96
CA GLN A 143 -10.88 15.69 -22.28
C GLN A 143 -11.87 14.72 -21.64
N TYR A 144 -12.30 15.02 -20.41
CA TYR A 144 -13.32 14.23 -19.72
C TYR A 144 -14.28 15.13 -18.95
N VAL A 145 -15.52 14.65 -18.81
CA VAL A 145 -16.55 15.30 -18.00
C VAL A 145 -16.57 14.65 -16.64
N LYS A 146 -16.26 15.41 -15.58
CA LYS A 146 -16.35 14.92 -14.21
C LYS A 146 -17.82 14.82 -13.81
N PHE A 147 -18.39 13.62 -13.80
CA PHE A 147 -19.74 13.41 -13.25
C PHE A 147 -19.73 13.76 -11.75
N LYS A 148 -20.27 14.92 -11.39
CA LYS A 148 -20.62 15.23 -10.00
C LYS A 148 -21.78 14.31 -9.62
N ARG A 149 -21.51 13.31 -8.79
CA ARG A 149 -22.55 12.57 -8.07
C ARG A 149 -23.24 13.58 -7.15
N PHE A 150 -24.44 14.05 -7.53
CA PHE A 150 -25.28 14.83 -6.62
C PHE A 150 -25.74 13.90 -5.51
N VAL A 151 -25.18 14.09 -4.31
CA VAL A 151 -25.71 13.50 -3.09
C VAL A 151 -26.63 14.55 -2.46
N GLY A 152 -27.94 14.32 -2.61
CA GLY A 152 -29.03 14.78 -1.75
C GLY A 152 -29.12 16.25 -1.35
N LEU A 153 -30.11 16.96 -1.93
CA LEU A 153 -30.79 18.06 -1.23
C LEU A 153 -32.25 18.09 -1.69
N ILE A 154 -33.06 17.17 -1.15
CA ILE A 154 -34.46 17.37 -0.68
C ILE A 154 -34.68 16.35 0.44
#